data_AF-A0A2N5K119-F1
#
_entry.id   AF-A0A2N5K119-F1
#
_cell.length_a   1.000
_cell.length_b   1.000
_cell.length_c   1.000
_cell.angle_alpha   90.00
_cell.angle_beta   90.00
_cell.angle_gamma   90.00
#
_symmetry.space_group_name_H-M   'P 1'
#
loop_
_entity.id
_entity.type
_entity.pdbx_description
1 polymer ?
#
loop_
_entity_poly.entity_id
_entity_poly.type
_entity_poly.pdbx_seq_one_letter_code
_entity_poly.pdbx_strand_id
1 'polypeptide(L)'
;MRFVEEAGLDDFVDMLRQLPNNYSDPNAKIRGIRRSGAEPPATFSRWVAEKVNNLLAAYGDKDRPHSYEPPPLVAYKGTDLVYINPPEPVFFNDDRYHGAQWRTLLPFAPFDENTRLSARYLGLKFISEHVTEHCTPGAILETESLSLERRFKAARPYMLAVVNNQRPSATDDVAHYLTNLSFAVVEGLVVHRQLTIPPGYSIDDTAA
;
A
#
# COMPACT_ATOMS: atom_id res chain seq x y z
N MET A 1 -15.52 -29.25 12.03
CA MET A 1 -14.70 -28.64 10.97
C MET A 1 -15.65 -27.77 10.15
N ARG A 2 -15.62 -26.45 10.30
CA ARG A 2 -16.34 -25.55 9.38
C ARG A 2 -15.60 -25.53 8.05
N PHE A 3 -16.34 -25.58 6.95
CA PHE A 3 -15.73 -25.39 5.64
C PHE A 3 -15.24 -23.94 5.55
N VAL A 4 -14.12 -23.71 4.86
CA VAL A 4 -13.52 -22.37 4.67
C VAL A 4 -14.51 -21.37 4.02
N GLU A 5 -15.58 -21.87 3.40
CA GLU A 5 -16.65 -21.09 2.78
C GLU A 5 -17.70 -20.57 3.79
N GLU A 6 -17.73 -21.10 5.01
CA GLU A 6 -18.60 -20.65 6.11
C GLU A 6 -17.84 -19.80 7.16
N ALA A 7 -16.54 -19.58 6.95
CA ALA A 7 -15.70 -18.84 7.88
C ALA A 7 -15.99 -17.33 7.85
N GLY A 8 -16.17 -16.74 9.03
CA GLY A 8 -16.37 -15.31 9.22
C GLY A 8 -15.06 -14.52 9.37
N LEU A 9 -15.17 -13.20 9.52
CA LEU A 9 -14.02 -12.31 9.73
C LEU A 9 -13.18 -12.73 10.94
N ASP A 10 -13.83 -13.05 12.06
CA ASP A 10 -13.14 -13.43 13.31
C ASP A 10 -12.35 -14.73 13.15
N ASP A 11 -12.88 -15.71 12.40
CA ASP A 11 -12.18 -16.97 12.13
C ASP A 11 -10.86 -16.70 11.38
N PHE A 12 -10.86 -15.78 10.41
CA PHE A 12 -9.66 -15.40 9.67
C PHE A 12 -8.67 -14.61 10.52
N VAL A 13 -9.13 -13.69 11.38
CA VAL A 13 -8.24 -12.98 12.32
C VAL A 13 -7.61 -13.95 13.31
N ASP A 14 -8.37 -14.91 13.84
CA ASP A 14 -7.86 -15.93 14.76
C ASP A 14 -6.82 -16.83 14.09
N MET A 15 -6.97 -17.13 12.80
CA MET A 15 -5.91 -17.82 12.05
C MET A 15 -4.59 -17.04 12.04
N LEU A 16 -4.63 -15.70 11.90
CA LEU A 16 -3.42 -14.88 12.01
C LEU A 16 -2.85 -14.92 13.43
N ARG A 17 -3.70 -14.80 14.47
CA ARG A 17 -3.28 -14.86 15.88
C ARG A 17 -2.57 -16.16 16.25
N GLN A 18 -2.99 -17.27 15.66
CA GLN A 18 -2.40 -18.57 15.95
C GLN A 18 -1.09 -18.82 15.20
N LEU A 19 -0.70 -17.99 14.24
CA LEU A 19 0.50 -18.23 13.43
C LEU A 19 1.77 -18.37 14.28
N PRO A 20 2.13 -17.45 15.19
CA PRO A 20 3.36 -17.58 15.98
C PRO A 20 3.36 -18.81 16.90
N ASN A 21 2.18 -19.25 17.35
CA ASN A 21 2.04 -20.41 18.23
C ASN A 21 2.20 -21.72 17.46
N ASN A 22 1.63 -21.80 16.26
CA ASN A 22 1.67 -22.99 15.41
C ASN A 22 2.98 -23.09 14.61
N TYR A 23 3.59 -21.95 14.30
CA TYR A 23 4.80 -21.81 13.50
C TYR A 23 5.68 -20.74 14.15
N SER A 24 6.59 -21.15 15.03
CA SER A 24 7.48 -20.20 15.72
C SER A 24 8.48 -19.53 14.77
N ASP A 25 8.87 -20.22 13.69
CA ASP A 25 9.72 -19.67 12.63
C ASP A 25 8.86 -19.19 11.44
N PRO A 26 8.77 -17.86 11.19
CA PRO A 26 8.03 -17.29 10.06
C PRO A 26 8.64 -17.63 8.68
N ASN A 27 9.84 -18.21 8.64
CA ASN A 27 10.51 -18.68 7.42
C ASN A 27 10.31 -20.20 7.19
N ALA A 28 9.76 -20.92 8.17
CA ALA A 28 9.49 -22.35 8.03
C ALA A 28 8.42 -22.61 6.96
N LYS A 29 8.45 -23.78 6.33
CA LYS A 29 7.45 -24.13 5.33
C LYS A 29 6.19 -24.72 5.98
N ILE A 30 5.03 -24.13 5.71
CA ILE A 30 3.71 -24.64 6.12
C ILE A 30 3.17 -25.60 5.06
N ARG A 31 2.65 -26.77 5.45
CA ARG A 31 1.82 -27.58 4.54
C ARG A 31 0.41 -26.99 4.47
N GLY A 32 0.04 -26.43 3.32
CA GLY A 32 -1.28 -25.83 3.13
C GLY A 32 -2.40 -26.86 3.04
N ILE A 33 -3.61 -26.50 3.48
CA ILE A 33 -4.82 -27.33 3.45
C ILE A 33 -5.34 -27.57 2.00
N ARG A 34 -4.99 -26.70 1.04
CA ARG A 34 -5.48 -26.74 -0.36
C ARG A 34 -4.40 -26.76 -1.46
N ARG A 35 -3.10 -26.69 -1.15
CA ARG A 35 -2.03 -26.63 -2.16
C ARG A 35 -1.02 -27.76 -1.99
N SER A 36 -0.65 -28.40 -3.10
CA SER A 36 0.29 -29.53 -3.17
C SER A 36 1.76 -29.06 -3.02
N GLY A 37 2.04 -28.24 -2.01
CA GLY A 37 3.32 -27.60 -1.79
C GLY A 37 3.42 -26.97 -0.40
N ALA A 38 4.65 -26.87 0.10
CA ALA A 38 4.91 -26.23 1.38
C ALA A 38 5.17 -24.73 1.14
N GLU A 39 4.32 -23.86 1.70
CA GLU A 39 4.36 -22.41 1.51
C GLU A 39 4.78 -21.68 2.79
N PRO A 40 5.50 -20.54 2.72
CA PRO A 40 5.85 -19.78 3.91
C PRO A 40 4.62 -19.16 4.62
N PRO A 41 4.69 -18.92 5.94
CA PRO A 41 3.72 -18.14 6.72
C PRO A 41 3.28 -16.85 6.05
N ALA A 42 4.20 -16.13 5.39
CA ALA A 42 3.87 -14.92 4.63
C ALA A 42 2.82 -15.15 3.53
N THR A 43 2.88 -16.28 2.80
CA THR A 43 1.89 -16.60 1.75
C THR A 43 0.54 -16.92 2.36
N PHE A 44 0.51 -17.64 3.49
CA PHE A 44 -0.72 -17.91 4.21
C PHE A 44 -1.36 -16.63 4.74
N SER A 45 -0.60 -15.76 5.39
CA SER A 45 -1.11 -14.48 5.89
C SER A 45 -1.66 -13.60 4.76
N ARG A 46 -1.04 -13.61 3.58
CA ARG A 46 -1.57 -12.91 2.40
C ARG A 46 -2.94 -13.43 1.99
N TRP A 47 -3.07 -14.74 1.87
CA TRP A 47 -4.35 -15.37 1.56
C TRP A 47 -5.44 -15.01 2.59
N VAL A 48 -5.09 -14.99 3.88
CA VAL A 48 -6.03 -14.59 4.93
C VAL A 48 -6.47 -13.12 4.76
N ALA A 49 -5.54 -12.20 4.53
CA ALA A 49 -5.86 -10.79 4.33
C ALA A 49 -6.74 -10.56 3.08
N GLU A 50 -6.52 -11.30 1.99
CA GLU A 50 -7.42 -11.26 0.82
C GLU A 50 -8.85 -11.69 1.19
N LYS A 51 -9.00 -12.75 1.99
CA LYS A 51 -10.33 -13.20 2.46
C LYS A 51 -11.00 -12.17 3.36
N VAL A 52 -10.26 -11.61 4.31
CA VAL A 52 -10.73 -10.50 5.15
C VAL A 52 -11.19 -9.33 4.30
N ASN A 53 -10.40 -8.93 3.30
CA ASN A 53 -10.74 -7.82 2.42
C ASN A 53 -12.03 -8.07 1.63
N ASN A 54 -12.19 -9.26 1.05
CA ASN A 54 -13.39 -9.62 0.30
C ASN A 54 -14.64 -9.65 1.18
N LEU A 55 -14.53 -10.13 2.41
CA LEU A 55 -15.61 -10.08 3.38
C LEU A 55 -15.96 -8.64 3.74
N LEU A 56 -14.97 -7.80 4.05
CA LEU A 56 -15.18 -6.37 4.37
C LEU A 56 -15.76 -5.56 3.22
N ALA A 57 -15.49 -5.94 1.97
CA ALA A 57 -16.06 -5.31 0.78
C ALA A 57 -17.57 -5.54 0.66
N ALA A 58 -18.10 -6.61 1.25
CA ALA A 58 -19.54 -6.89 1.30
C ALA A 58 -20.28 -6.04 2.35
N TYR A 59 -19.58 -5.44 3.30
CA TYR A 59 -20.15 -4.51 4.28
C TYR A 59 -20.15 -3.08 3.74
N GLY A 60 -21.25 -2.35 4.00
CA GLY A 60 -21.27 -0.89 3.82
C GLY A 60 -20.29 -0.21 4.77
N ASP A 61 -19.75 0.96 4.39
CA ASP A 61 -18.72 1.67 5.17
C ASP A 61 -19.11 1.89 6.65
N LYS A 62 -20.41 2.06 6.95
CA LYS A 62 -20.94 2.30 8.30
C LYS A 62 -21.15 1.03 9.13
N ASP A 63 -21.24 -0.13 8.48
CA ASP A 63 -21.53 -1.42 9.11
C ASP A 63 -20.29 -2.30 9.26
N ARG A 64 -19.11 -1.78 8.89
CA ARG A 64 -17.86 -2.53 8.99
C ARG A 64 -17.51 -2.78 10.45
N PRO A 65 -17.23 -4.03 10.84
CA PRO A 65 -16.78 -4.33 12.18
C PRO A 65 -15.43 -3.66 12.44
N HIS A 66 -15.20 -3.25 13.68
CA HIS A 66 -13.90 -2.79 14.15
C HIS A 66 -13.11 -3.99 14.70
N SER A 67 -11.82 -4.08 14.37
CA SER A 67 -10.92 -4.98 15.08
C SER A 67 -10.51 -4.30 16.40
N TYR A 68 -10.65 -5.03 17.51
CA TYR A 68 -10.31 -4.53 18.84
C TYR A 68 -8.82 -4.74 19.18
N GLU A 69 -8.20 -5.77 18.60
CA GLU A 69 -6.78 -6.08 18.82
C GLU A 69 -6.14 -6.58 17.50
N PRO A 70 -5.11 -5.87 16.99
CA PRO A 70 -4.44 -6.25 15.76
C PRO A 70 -3.67 -7.58 15.96
N PRO A 71 -3.87 -8.59 15.09
CA PRO A 71 -3.15 -9.84 15.22
C PRO A 71 -1.67 -9.67 14.84
N PRO A 72 -0.79 -10.61 15.25
CA PRO A 72 0.57 -10.69 14.73
C PRO A 72 0.55 -10.80 13.20
N LEU A 73 1.43 -10.03 12.57
CA LEU A 73 1.58 -9.92 11.12
C LEU A 73 2.96 -10.43 10.70
N VAL A 74 3.13 -10.80 9.43
CA VAL A 74 4.41 -11.26 8.90
C VAL A 74 5.00 -10.17 8.01
N ALA A 75 6.23 -9.75 8.32
CA ALA A 75 6.93 -8.70 7.59
C ALA A 75 8.36 -9.13 7.25
N TYR A 76 8.98 -8.41 6.30
CA TYR A 76 10.40 -8.54 6.05
C TYR A 76 11.19 -7.63 6.99
N LYS A 77 12.19 -8.19 7.69
CA LYS A 77 13.26 -7.42 8.35
C LYS A 77 14.58 -7.78 7.66
N GLY A 78 15.00 -6.93 6.72
CA GLY A 78 16.09 -7.27 5.80
C GLY A 78 15.70 -8.38 4.84
N THR A 79 16.40 -9.51 4.86
CA THR A 79 16.09 -10.69 4.04
C THR A 79 15.13 -11.69 4.69
N ASP A 80 14.93 -11.57 6.01
CA ASP A 80 14.23 -12.59 6.78
C ASP A 80 12.79 -12.15 7.08
N LEU A 81 11.89 -13.12 7.15
CA LEU A 81 10.54 -12.88 7.66
C LEU A 81 10.56 -12.85 9.19
N VAL A 82 9.77 -11.96 9.78
CA VAL A 82 9.57 -11.84 11.23
C VAL A 82 8.08 -11.68 11.54
N TYR A 83 7.66 -12.15 12.72
CA TYR A 83 6.37 -11.79 13.28
C TYR A 83 6.46 -10.40 13.91
N ILE A 84 5.53 -9.52 13.54
CA ILE A 84 5.41 -8.15 14.07
C ILE A 84 4.08 -8.03 14.80
N ASN A 85 4.09 -7.40 15.96
CA ASN A 85 2.88 -7.10 16.73
C ASN A 85 2.60 -5.59 16.69
N PRO A 86 1.59 -5.13 15.92
CA PRO A 86 1.15 -3.75 16.03
C PRO A 86 0.76 -3.45 17.50
N PRO A 87 1.16 -2.30 18.08
CA PRO A 87 1.46 -1.04 17.42
C PRO A 87 2.94 -0.73 17.11
N GLU A 88 3.77 -1.72 16.78
CA GLU A 88 5.07 -1.49 16.12
C GLU A 88 4.94 -0.63 14.83
N PRO A 89 5.99 0.10 14.39
CA PRO A 89 5.94 1.02 13.25
C PRO A 89 5.90 0.25 11.92
N VAL A 90 4.75 -0.35 11.64
CA VAL A 90 4.45 -1.06 10.41
C VAL A 90 3.43 -0.32 9.57
N PHE A 91 3.71 -0.23 8.29
CA PHE A 91 2.88 0.53 7.35
C PHE A 91 2.35 -0.36 6.24
N PHE A 92 1.11 -0.10 5.82
CA PHE A 92 0.56 -0.65 4.59
C PHE A 92 1.13 0.11 3.39
N ASN A 93 1.61 -0.64 2.40
CA ASN A 93 2.15 -0.09 1.17
C ASN A 93 1.02 0.30 0.20
N ASP A 94 0.45 1.49 0.36
CA ASP A 94 -0.56 2.01 -0.57
C ASP A 94 0.01 2.82 -1.73
N ASP A 95 1.33 3.05 -1.73
CA ASP A 95 2.03 3.75 -2.79
C ASP A 95 3.32 3.01 -3.15
N ARG A 96 3.32 2.37 -4.32
CA ARG A 96 4.44 1.59 -4.85
C ARG A 96 5.73 2.41 -4.96
N TYR A 97 5.65 3.73 -5.16
CA TYR A 97 6.80 4.61 -5.27
C TYR A 97 7.43 4.89 -3.91
N HIS A 98 6.62 5.04 -2.86
CA HIS A 98 7.10 5.19 -1.49
C HIS A 98 7.65 3.88 -0.94
N GLY A 99 6.91 2.78 -1.11
CA GLY A 99 7.20 1.55 -0.38
C GLY A 99 8.56 0.89 -0.65
N ALA A 100 9.19 1.15 -1.79
CA ALA A 100 10.48 0.54 -2.14
C ALA A 100 11.59 0.89 -1.13
N GLN A 101 11.63 2.14 -0.66
CA GLN A 101 12.68 2.65 0.21
C GLN A 101 12.54 2.17 1.67
N TRP A 102 11.31 1.86 2.09
CA TRP A 102 10.99 1.44 3.46
C TRP A 102 10.48 0.00 3.55
N ARG A 103 10.95 -0.87 2.64
CA ARG A 103 10.48 -2.27 2.53
C ARG A 103 10.54 -3.04 3.85
N THR A 104 11.50 -2.72 4.72
CA THR A 104 11.67 -3.33 6.04
C THR A 104 10.57 -2.98 7.05
N LEU A 105 9.77 -1.95 6.77
CA LEU A 105 8.68 -1.46 7.61
C LEU A 105 7.31 -1.80 7.01
N LEU A 106 7.31 -2.52 5.89
CA LEU A 106 6.12 -2.92 5.16
C LEU A 106 5.83 -4.40 5.43
N PRO A 107 4.95 -4.72 6.40
CA PRO A 107 4.42 -6.06 6.49
C PRO A 107 3.81 -6.47 5.14
N PHE A 108 4.13 -7.68 4.70
CA PHE A 108 3.57 -8.33 3.52
C PHE A 108 3.86 -7.74 2.13
N ALA A 109 4.90 -6.93 1.89
CA ALA A 109 5.12 -6.34 0.56
C ALA A 109 5.15 -7.37 -0.60
N PRO A 110 4.37 -7.21 -1.70
CA PRO A 110 3.30 -6.24 -1.93
C PRO A 110 1.93 -6.90 -1.77
N PHE A 111 1.20 -6.50 -0.74
CA PHE A 111 -0.24 -6.56 -0.85
C PHE A 111 -0.68 -5.68 -2.02
N ASP A 112 -1.50 -6.21 -2.92
CA ASP A 112 -2.10 -5.41 -3.97
C ASP A 112 -2.89 -4.26 -3.34
N GLU A 113 -2.97 -3.13 -4.06
CA GLU A 113 -3.86 -1.99 -3.77
C GLU A 113 -5.30 -2.43 -3.42
N ASN A 114 -5.67 -3.63 -3.86
CA ASN A 114 -6.94 -4.30 -3.61
C ASN A 114 -7.18 -4.75 -2.17
N THR A 115 -6.21 -4.68 -1.25
CA THR A 115 -6.35 -5.16 0.14
C THR A 115 -6.45 -4.05 1.20
N ARG A 116 -6.67 -2.80 0.78
CA ARG A 116 -6.78 -1.61 1.65
C ARG A 116 -7.78 -1.78 2.80
N LEU A 117 -8.89 -2.51 2.61
CA LEU A 117 -9.88 -2.71 3.67
C LEU A 117 -9.33 -3.61 4.77
N SER A 118 -8.63 -4.69 4.40
CA SER A 118 -7.97 -5.56 5.37
C SER A 118 -6.89 -4.82 6.14
N ALA A 119 -6.11 -3.95 5.49
CA ALA A 119 -5.07 -3.17 6.16
C ALA A 119 -5.66 -2.27 7.27
N ARG A 120 -6.72 -1.52 6.96
CA ARG A 120 -7.44 -0.70 7.95
C ARG A 120 -8.00 -1.53 9.08
N TYR A 121 -8.64 -2.64 8.74
CA TYR A 121 -9.26 -3.53 9.73
C TYR A 121 -8.21 -4.19 10.63
N LEU A 122 -7.04 -4.54 10.11
CA LEU A 122 -5.92 -5.09 10.87
C LEU A 122 -5.11 -4.02 11.61
N GLY A 123 -5.53 -2.75 11.59
CA GLY A 123 -4.90 -1.66 12.33
C GLY A 123 -3.59 -1.14 11.72
N LEU A 124 -3.35 -1.40 10.43
CA LEU A 124 -2.19 -0.85 9.72
C LEU A 124 -2.43 0.60 9.30
N LYS A 125 -1.40 1.43 9.47
CA LYS A 125 -1.38 2.81 8.96
C LYS A 125 -0.87 2.84 7.53
N PHE A 126 -1.31 3.80 6.74
CA PHE A 126 -0.85 3.96 5.36
C PHE A 126 0.52 4.62 5.32
N ILE A 127 1.46 4.09 4.52
CA ILE A 127 2.79 4.69 4.45
C ILE A 127 2.73 6.10 3.87
N SER A 128 1.85 6.35 2.89
CA SER A 128 1.67 7.66 2.27
C SER A 128 1.28 8.76 3.27
N GLU A 129 0.57 8.42 4.34
CA GLU A 129 0.15 9.36 5.40
C GLU A 129 1.30 9.75 6.33
N HIS A 130 2.40 8.99 6.31
CA HIS A 130 3.55 9.16 7.19
C HIS A 130 4.82 9.59 6.46
N VAL A 131 4.80 9.59 5.12
CA VAL A 131 5.91 10.09 4.30
C VAL A 131 5.68 11.57 4.02
N THR A 132 6.68 12.36 4.36
CA THR A 132 6.78 13.75 3.93
C THR A 132 7.80 13.84 2.81
N GLU A 133 7.42 14.51 1.72
CA GLU A 133 8.29 14.72 0.56
C GLU A 133 8.58 16.21 0.37
N HIS A 134 9.84 16.52 0.11
CA HIS A 134 10.28 17.83 -0.32
C HIS A 134 11.06 17.71 -1.61
N CYS A 135 10.58 18.38 -2.65
CA CYS A 135 11.20 18.37 -3.96
C CYS A 135 12.06 19.63 -4.13
N THR A 136 13.34 19.44 -4.42
CA THR A 136 14.26 20.52 -4.78
C THR A 136 14.57 20.42 -6.27
N PRO A 137 13.90 21.23 -7.11
CA PRO A 137 14.17 21.25 -8.54
C PRO A 137 15.54 21.86 -8.83
N GLY A 138 16.24 21.32 -9.81
CA GLY A 138 17.42 21.94 -10.42
C GLY A 138 17.05 23.12 -11.32
N ALA A 139 18.01 23.57 -12.12
CA ALA A 139 17.79 24.66 -13.06
C ALA A 139 16.68 24.30 -14.07
N ILE A 140 15.82 25.28 -14.37
CA ILE A 140 14.77 25.13 -15.36
C ILE A 140 15.40 25.16 -16.76
N LEU A 141 15.07 24.13 -17.53
CA LEU A 141 15.41 23.99 -18.94
C LEU A 141 14.31 24.67 -19.77
N GLU A 142 14.47 25.96 -20.04
CA GLU A 142 13.46 26.81 -20.68
C GLU A 142 13.03 26.29 -22.07
N THR A 143 13.99 25.86 -22.88
CA THR A 143 13.71 25.39 -24.26
C THR A 143 12.87 24.12 -24.24
N GLU A 144 13.20 23.18 -23.37
CA GLU A 144 12.52 21.92 -23.14
C GLU A 144 11.14 22.14 -22.54
N SER A 145 11.03 23.07 -21.59
CA SER A 145 9.76 23.49 -20.98
C SER A 145 8.80 24.05 -22.03
N LEU A 146 9.26 24.99 -22.87
CA LEU A 146 8.46 25.54 -23.96
C LEU A 146 8.08 24.50 -25.01
N SER A 147 8.99 23.58 -25.33
CA SER A 147 8.74 22.47 -26.25
C SER A 147 7.66 21.53 -25.70
N LEU A 148 7.75 21.17 -24.43
CA LEU A 148 6.75 20.35 -23.73
C LEU A 148 5.40 21.06 -23.67
N GLU A 149 5.38 22.33 -23.31
CA GLU A 149 4.15 23.12 -23.25
C GLU A 149 3.47 23.22 -24.62
N ARG A 150 4.24 23.42 -25.70
CA ARG A 150 3.70 23.42 -27.07
C ARG A 150 3.08 22.07 -27.43
N ARG A 151 3.76 20.96 -27.13
CA ARG A 151 3.24 19.60 -27.37
C ARG A 151 1.98 19.33 -26.54
N PHE A 152 1.98 19.75 -25.28
CA PHE A 152 0.83 19.60 -24.40
C PHE A 152 -0.39 20.40 -24.88
N LYS A 153 -0.19 21.66 -25.27
CA LYS A 153 -1.28 22.49 -25.85
C LYS A 153 -1.91 21.82 -27.07
N ALA A 154 -1.11 21.21 -27.93
CA ALA A 154 -1.61 20.44 -29.07
C ALA A 154 -2.33 19.14 -28.66
N ALA A 155 -1.90 18.48 -27.57
CA ALA A 155 -2.49 17.24 -27.07
C ALA A 155 -3.76 17.45 -26.24
N ARG A 156 -3.97 18.65 -25.66
CA ARG A 156 -5.07 18.98 -24.74
C ARG A 156 -6.46 18.59 -25.26
N PRO A 157 -6.84 18.84 -26.54
CA PRO A 157 -8.15 18.44 -27.05
C PRO A 157 -8.37 16.92 -27.00
N TYR A 158 -7.33 16.13 -27.24
CA TYR A 158 -7.42 14.66 -27.18
C TYR A 158 -7.58 14.16 -25.75
N MET A 159 -6.87 14.77 -24.80
CA MET A 159 -7.05 14.47 -23.37
C MET A 159 -8.48 14.77 -22.92
N LEU A 160 -9.04 15.91 -23.34
CA LEU A 160 -10.43 16.26 -23.05
C LEU A 160 -11.44 15.31 -23.69
N ALA A 161 -11.19 14.86 -24.92
CA ALA A 161 -12.05 13.86 -25.57
C ALA A 161 -12.07 12.53 -24.79
N VAL A 162 -10.92 12.08 -24.28
CA VAL A 162 -10.84 10.87 -23.44
C VAL A 162 -11.62 11.04 -22.14
N VAL A 163 -11.46 12.18 -21.47
CA VAL A 163 -12.19 12.48 -20.22
C VAL A 163 -13.69 12.56 -20.48
N ASN A 164 -14.11 13.26 -21.52
CA ASN A 164 -15.52 13.39 -21.87
C ASN A 164 -16.18 12.03 -22.16
N ASN A 165 -15.46 11.11 -22.79
CA ASN A 165 -15.96 9.76 -23.04
C ASN A 165 -16.12 8.91 -21.76
N GLN A 166 -15.28 9.15 -20.74
CA GLN A 166 -15.33 8.37 -19.50
C GLN A 166 -16.21 9.02 -18.41
N ARG A 167 -16.21 10.35 -18.33
CA ARG A 167 -16.84 11.17 -17.29
C ARG A 167 -17.34 12.50 -17.87
N PRO A 168 -18.44 12.51 -18.65
CA PRO A 168 -18.96 13.73 -19.29
C PRO A 168 -19.25 14.87 -18.29
N SER A 169 -19.69 14.53 -17.09
CA SER A 169 -20.03 15.51 -16.05
C SER A 169 -18.83 16.26 -15.46
N ALA A 170 -17.60 15.79 -15.68
CA ALA A 170 -16.37 16.40 -15.17
C ALA A 170 -15.58 17.16 -16.26
N THR A 171 -16.06 17.16 -17.50
CA THR A 171 -15.30 17.66 -18.66
C THR A 171 -14.93 19.13 -18.53
N ASP A 172 -15.84 19.98 -18.06
CA ASP A 172 -15.60 21.42 -17.92
C ASP A 172 -14.58 21.73 -16.82
N ASP A 173 -14.69 21.07 -15.66
CA ASP A 173 -13.72 21.20 -14.56
C ASP A 173 -12.31 20.77 -15.01
N VAL A 174 -12.23 19.67 -15.74
CA VAL A 174 -10.96 19.17 -16.27
C VAL A 174 -10.41 20.09 -17.38
N ALA A 175 -11.27 20.69 -18.20
CA ALA A 175 -10.85 21.69 -19.19
C ALA A 175 -10.23 22.91 -18.51
N HIS A 176 -10.83 23.38 -17.42
CA HIS A 176 -10.26 24.46 -16.62
C HIS A 176 -8.90 24.07 -16.01
N TYR A 177 -8.80 22.87 -15.44
CA TYR A 177 -7.55 22.38 -14.85
C TYR A 177 -6.43 22.24 -15.90
N LEU A 178 -6.70 21.57 -17.02
CA LEU A 178 -5.72 21.40 -18.10
C LEU A 178 -5.30 22.73 -18.71
N THR A 179 -6.17 23.74 -18.68
CA THR A 179 -5.86 25.08 -19.20
C THR A 179 -4.83 25.80 -18.37
N ASN A 180 -4.92 25.67 -17.05
CA ASN A 180 -4.06 26.35 -16.08
C ASN A 180 -2.80 25.55 -15.71
N LEU A 181 -2.62 24.37 -16.30
CA LEU A 181 -1.47 23.51 -16.04
C LEU A 181 -0.22 24.11 -16.70
N SER A 182 0.80 24.39 -15.88
CA SER A 182 2.11 24.85 -16.31
C SER A 182 3.14 23.72 -16.14
N PHE A 183 4.11 23.68 -17.05
CA PHE A 183 5.15 22.65 -17.05
C PHE A 183 6.50 23.33 -16.97
N ALA A 184 7.36 22.82 -16.10
CA ALA A 184 8.77 23.14 -16.09
C ALA A 184 9.55 21.83 -16.22
N VAL A 185 10.44 21.77 -17.20
CA VAL A 185 11.46 20.73 -17.31
C VAL A 185 12.68 21.24 -16.57
N VAL A 186 13.26 20.40 -15.72
CA VAL A 186 14.42 20.74 -14.90
C VAL A 186 15.56 19.77 -15.19
N GLU A 187 16.81 20.21 -15.05
CA GLU A 187 18.00 19.38 -15.26
C GLU A 187 18.02 18.13 -14.37
N GLY A 188 17.49 18.27 -13.16
CA GLY A 188 17.34 17.19 -12.19
C GLY A 188 16.30 17.56 -11.14
N LEU A 189 15.72 16.54 -10.53
CA LEU A 189 14.80 16.69 -9.41
C LEU A 189 15.32 15.85 -8.25
N VAL A 190 15.74 16.50 -7.17
CA VAL A 190 16.08 15.82 -5.95
C VAL A 190 14.83 15.74 -5.08
N VAL A 191 14.40 14.52 -4.76
CA VAL A 191 13.26 14.28 -3.89
C VAL A 191 13.80 13.84 -2.53
N HIS A 192 13.70 14.72 -1.54
CA HIS A 192 13.99 14.40 -0.16
C HIS A 192 12.76 13.79 0.47
N ARG A 193 12.91 12.57 1.01
CA ARG A 193 11.82 11.83 1.64
C ARG A 193 12.14 11.57 3.09
N GLN A 194 11.15 11.80 3.95
CA GLN A 194 11.27 11.51 5.37
C GLN A 194 10.03 10.76 5.86
N LEU A 195 10.24 9.58 6.44
CA LEU A 195 9.21 8.81 7.10
C LEU A 195 9.08 9.25 8.56
N THR A 196 7.88 9.66 8.97
CA THR A 196 7.57 10.06 10.33
C THR A 196 7.09 8.85 11.14
N ILE A 197 7.94 8.38 12.05
CA ILE A 197 7.65 7.27 12.95
C ILE A 197 6.99 7.82 14.23
N PRO A 198 5.97 7.15 14.80
CA PRO A 198 5.42 7.54 16.09
C PRO A 198 6.50 7.61 17.19
N PRO A 199 6.42 8.58 18.12
CA PRO A 199 7.40 8.71 19.21
C PRO A 199 7.42 7.45 20.08
N GLY A 200 8.63 6.98 20.43
CA GLY A 200 8.84 5.78 21.26
C GLY A 200 9.27 4.54 20.48
N TYR A 201 9.36 4.60 19.15
CA TYR A 201 9.87 3.51 18.31
C TYR A 201 11.14 3.95 17.57
N SER A 202 12.17 3.11 17.58
CA SER A 202 13.38 3.27 16.79
C SER A 202 13.37 2.29 15.62
N ILE A 203 13.75 2.76 14.43
CA ILE A 203 14.09 1.86 13.33
C ILE A 203 15.57 1.49 13.50
N ASP A 204 15.88 0.21 13.47
CA ASP A 204 17.26 -0.24 13.30
C ASP A 204 17.69 0.20 11.88
N ASP A 205 18.55 1.22 11.81
CA ASP A 205 19.11 1.75 10.57
C ASP A 205 20.15 0.74 10.01
N THR A 206 19.68 -0.43 9.57
CA THR A 206 20.53 -1.45 8.94
C THR A 206 20.53 -1.37 7.41
N ALA A 207 20.15 -0.22 6.84
CA ALA A 207 20.15 -0.01 5.39
C ALA A 207 20.71 1.36 5.02
N ALA A 208 22.04 1.48 5.06
CA ALA A 208 22.81 2.38 4.22
C ALA A 208 23.62 1.55 3.22
#